data_AF-A0A7V5HGP6-F1
#
_entry.id   AF-A0A7V5HGP6-F1
#
_cell.length_a   1.000
_cell.length_b   1.000
_cell.length_c   1.000
_cell.angle_alpha   90.00
_cell.angle_beta   90.00
_cell.angle_gamma   90.00
#
_symmetry.space_group_name_H-M   'P 1'
#
loop_
_entity.id
_entity.type
_entity.pdbx_description
1 polymer ?
#
loop_
_entity_poly.entity_id
_entity_poly.type
_entity_poly.pdbx_seq_one_letter_code
_entity_poly.pdbx_strand_id
1 'polypeptide(L)'
;SLLVKGVWGKLAKAIRASMSLPFIFEPVNWNGHLLVDGGILNNAPVKIARQLGVTKTLLVDIHRPLQKITQENIANIFQLLQRLMETMSHHLSLTKIQEADYILRVDVPYDSLDFSRSSTIIKLGEKATQENINQIRRFLNL
;
A
#
# COMPACT_ATOMS: atom_id res chain seq x y z
N SER A 1 28.17 7.95 -19.62
CA SER A 1 28.57 7.17 -18.43
C SER A 1 27.67 5.95 -18.35
N LEU A 2 28.28 4.77 -18.37
CA LEU A 2 27.63 3.46 -18.25
C LEU A 2 27.25 3.21 -16.78
N LEU A 3 25.99 3.37 -16.39
CA LEU A 3 25.52 2.85 -15.10
C LEU A 3 24.07 2.32 -15.24
N VAL A 4 23.96 0.99 -15.09
CA VAL A 4 22.75 0.19 -14.80
C VAL A 4 21.70 0.07 -15.93
N LYS A 5 22.06 -0.53 -17.07
CA LYS A 5 21.10 -1.36 -17.83
C LYS A 5 20.99 -2.73 -17.16
N GLY A 6 20.45 -2.74 -15.94
CA GLY A 6 20.22 -3.95 -15.17
C GLY A 6 19.08 -4.77 -15.79
N VAL A 7 19.33 -6.06 -16.00
CA VAL A 7 18.35 -7.05 -16.44
C VAL A 7 17.33 -7.26 -15.30
N TRP A 8 16.42 -6.31 -15.12
CA TRP A 8 15.27 -6.50 -14.27
C TRP A 8 14.31 -7.42 -15.03
N GLY A 9 14.16 -8.66 -14.57
CA GLY A 9 13.15 -9.58 -15.09
C GLY A 9 11.74 -8.97 -15.00
N LYS A 10 10.75 -9.58 -15.68
CA LYS A 10 9.36 -9.06 -15.71
C LYS A 10 8.82 -8.77 -14.31
N LEU A 11 9.16 -9.58 -13.31
CA LEU A 11 8.74 -9.36 -11.92
C LEU A 11 9.30 -8.08 -11.30
N ALA A 12 10.60 -7.83 -11.44
CA ALA A 12 11.20 -6.64 -10.85
C ALA A 12 10.67 -5.35 -11.50
N LYS A 13 10.41 -5.39 -12.82
CA LYS A 13 9.71 -4.30 -13.51
C LYS A 13 8.27 -4.12 -12.98
N ALA A 14 7.56 -5.21 -12.65
CA ALA A 14 6.21 -5.19 -12.04
C ALA A 14 6.22 -4.49 -10.71
N ILE A 15 7.13 -4.90 -9.84
CA ILE A 15 7.29 -4.31 -8.52
C ILE A 15 7.65 -2.83 -8.66
N ARG A 16 8.60 -2.47 -9.54
CA ARG A 16 8.98 -1.07 -9.74
C ARG A 16 7.82 -0.21 -10.26
N ALA A 17 7.06 -0.69 -11.24
CA ALA A 17 5.87 0.01 -11.73
C ALA A 17 4.81 0.16 -10.61
N SER A 18 4.59 -0.90 -9.83
CA SER A 18 3.62 -0.90 -8.72
C SER A 18 3.99 0.05 -7.58
N MET A 19 5.28 0.42 -7.43
CA MET A 19 5.78 1.32 -6.38
C MET A 19 6.19 2.71 -6.92
N SER A 20 5.72 3.09 -8.11
CA SER A 20 6.05 4.37 -8.75
C SER A 20 5.17 5.51 -8.24
N LEU A 21 5.31 5.83 -6.95
CA LEU A 21 4.51 6.84 -6.26
C LEU A 21 4.65 8.20 -6.96
N PRO A 22 3.54 8.85 -7.37
CA PRO A 22 3.59 10.16 -8.00
C PRO A 22 4.35 11.17 -7.15
N PHE A 23 4.99 12.13 -7.83
CA PHE A 23 5.81 13.19 -7.24
C PHE A 23 7.13 12.74 -6.57
N ILE A 24 7.28 11.45 -6.24
CA ILE A 24 8.50 10.90 -5.61
C ILE A 24 9.31 10.06 -6.60
N PHE A 25 8.65 9.30 -7.46
CA PHE A 25 9.30 8.42 -8.44
C PHE A 25 8.82 8.69 -9.85
N GLU A 26 9.73 8.57 -10.81
CA GLU A 26 9.40 8.60 -12.23
C GLU A 26 8.46 7.45 -12.60
N PRO A 27 7.42 7.71 -13.40
CA PRO A 27 6.56 6.66 -13.93
C PRO A 27 7.34 5.64 -14.77
N VAL A 28 6.89 4.38 -14.76
CA VAL A 28 7.55 3.29 -15.48
C VAL A 28 6.87 3.06 -16.83
N ASN A 29 7.63 3.15 -17.93
CA ASN A 29 7.13 2.74 -19.24
C ASN A 29 7.12 1.20 -19.36
N TRP A 30 5.95 0.62 -19.58
CA TRP A 30 5.76 -0.79 -19.89
C TRP A 30 4.77 -0.99 -21.03
N ASN A 31 5.24 -1.61 -22.13
CA ASN A 31 4.40 -1.93 -23.29
C ASN A 31 3.69 -0.68 -23.82
N GLY A 32 4.39 0.46 -23.89
CA GLY A 32 3.84 1.74 -24.36
C GLY A 32 2.95 2.48 -23.36
N HIS A 33 2.69 1.91 -22.19
CA HIS A 33 1.92 2.56 -21.13
C HIS A 33 2.86 3.15 -20.08
N LEU A 34 2.56 4.38 -19.66
CA LEU A 34 3.27 5.03 -18.57
C LEU A 34 2.53 4.74 -17.26
N LEU A 35 3.15 3.94 -16.38
CA LEU A 35 2.53 3.41 -15.17
C LEU A 35 2.99 4.14 -13.92
N VAL A 36 2.05 4.41 -13.02
CA VAL A 36 2.26 4.95 -11.67
C VAL A 36 1.82 3.91 -10.64
N ASP A 37 2.08 4.20 -9.36
CA ASP A 37 1.71 3.34 -8.23
C ASP A 37 0.22 2.92 -8.26
N GLY A 38 -0.02 1.62 -8.14
CA GLY A 38 -1.37 1.05 -8.18
C GLY A 38 -2.17 1.29 -6.90
N GLY A 39 -1.51 1.58 -5.78
CA GLY A 39 -2.10 1.84 -4.47
C GLY A 39 -2.99 3.09 -4.44
N ILE A 40 -2.84 4.01 -5.40
CA ILE A 40 -3.73 5.16 -5.57
C ILE A 40 -5.16 4.71 -5.91
N LEU A 41 -5.27 3.70 -6.77
CA LEU A 41 -6.56 3.20 -7.24
C LEU A 41 -7.02 1.99 -6.44
N ASN A 42 -6.09 1.11 -6.07
CA ASN A 42 -6.41 -0.18 -5.47
C ASN A 42 -5.28 -0.69 -4.56
N ASN A 43 -5.30 -0.29 -3.29
CA ASN A 43 -4.39 -0.82 -2.26
C ASN A 43 -4.87 -2.12 -1.58
N ALA A 44 -6.07 -2.60 -1.92
CA ALA A 44 -6.65 -3.83 -1.41
C ALA A 44 -7.14 -4.68 -2.61
N PRO A 45 -6.24 -5.35 -3.34
CA PRO A 45 -6.56 -6.06 -4.58
C PRO A 45 -7.30 -7.39 -4.36
N VAL A 46 -8.25 -7.43 -3.43
CA VAL A 46 -9.03 -8.62 -3.04
C VAL A 46 -9.76 -9.21 -4.25
N LYS A 47 -10.47 -8.40 -5.04
CA LYS A 47 -11.15 -8.86 -6.27
C LYS A 47 -10.21 -9.55 -7.25
N ILE A 48 -9.00 -9.01 -7.41
CA ILE A 48 -8.00 -9.57 -8.32
C ILE A 48 -7.54 -10.92 -7.77
N ALA A 49 -7.26 -11.03 -6.47
CA ALA A 49 -6.95 -12.32 -5.84
C ALA A 49 -8.07 -13.35 -6.04
N ARG A 50 -9.34 -12.95 -5.90
CA ARG A 50 -10.49 -13.83 -6.17
C ARG A 50 -10.54 -14.32 -7.62
N GLN A 51 -10.30 -13.43 -8.58
CA GLN A 51 -10.26 -13.78 -10.00
C GLN A 51 -9.14 -14.78 -10.32
N LEU A 52 -8.07 -14.79 -9.53
CA LEU A 52 -6.98 -15.77 -9.61
C LEU A 52 -7.29 -17.10 -8.89
N GLY A 53 -8.51 -17.28 -8.38
CA GLY A 53 -8.95 -18.52 -7.72
C GLY A 53 -8.68 -18.58 -6.22
N VAL A 54 -8.28 -17.47 -5.58
CA VAL A 54 -8.05 -17.43 -4.13
C VAL A 54 -9.38 -17.53 -3.37
N THR A 55 -9.53 -18.56 -2.53
CA THR A 55 -10.76 -18.85 -1.77
C THR A 55 -10.79 -18.25 -0.37
N LYS A 56 -9.63 -17.86 0.19
CA LYS A 56 -9.51 -17.14 1.46
C LYS A 56 -8.53 -15.98 1.32
N THR A 57 -8.91 -14.81 1.79
CA THR A 57 -8.13 -13.57 1.70
C THR A 57 -7.88 -12.98 3.08
N LEU A 58 -6.60 -12.91 3.45
CA LEU A 58 -6.12 -12.16 4.61
C LEU A 58 -5.49 -10.87 4.10
N LEU A 59 -6.11 -9.75 4.41
CA LEU A 59 -5.60 -8.43 4.07
C LEU A 59 -4.87 -7.83 5.26
N VAL A 60 -3.61 -7.41 5.06
CA VAL A 60 -2.90 -6.58 6.02
C VAL A 60 -3.22 -5.12 5.71
N ASP A 61 -3.95 -4.47 6.61
CA ASP A 61 -4.38 -3.09 6.47
C ASP A 61 -3.51 -2.18 7.34
N ILE A 62 -2.74 -1.31 6.69
CA ILE A 62 -1.88 -0.30 7.34
C ILE A 62 -2.45 1.11 7.16
N HIS A 63 -3.70 1.25 6.68
CA HIS A 63 -4.29 2.56 6.46
C HIS A 63 -4.48 3.31 7.76
N ARG A 64 -4.08 4.57 7.72
CA ARG A 64 -4.42 5.54 8.76
C ARG A 64 -5.76 6.18 8.39
N PRO A 65 -6.65 6.40 9.36
CA PRO A 65 -7.84 7.22 9.12
C PRO A 65 -7.38 8.59 8.63
N LEU A 66 -8.15 9.18 7.70
CA LEU A 66 -7.87 10.55 7.25
C LEU A 66 -7.87 11.50 8.45
N GLN A 67 -6.70 12.03 8.78
CA GLN A 67 -6.57 13.00 9.85
C GLN A 67 -7.28 14.30 9.47
N LYS A 68 -7.91 14.95 10.46
CA LYS A 68 -8.37 16.33 10.31
C LYS A 68 -7.14 17.23 10.23
N ILE A 69 -7.06 18.04 9.19
CA ILE A 69 -5.98 19.02 9.01
C ILE A 69 -6.59 20.43 8.99
N THR A 70 -5.81 21.42 9.41
CA THR A 70 -6.16 22.84 9.31
C THR A 70 -5.50 23.47 8.09
N GLN A 71 -5.89 24.70 7.75
CA GLN A 71 -5.28 25.45 6.63
C GLN A 71 -3.76 25.60 6.81
N GLU A 72 -3.28 25.68 8.05
CA GLU A 72 -1.86 25.80 8.40
C GLU A 72 -1.04 24.56 8.00
N ASN A 73 -1.68 23.40 7.79
CA ASN A 73 -1.01 22.19 7.35
C ASN A 73 -0.77 22.12 5.83
N ILE A 74 -1.40 23.02 5.05
CA ILE A 74 -1.22 23.11 3.60
C ILE A 74 -0.46 24.40 3.28
N ALA A 75 0.87 24.31 3.38
CA ALA A 75 1.78 25.43 3.11
C ALA A 75 2.10 25.58 1.61
N ASN A 76 1.88 24.54 0.79
CA ASN A 76 2.20 24.58 -0.64
C ASN A 76 1.36 23.63 -1.50
N ILE A 77 1.49 23.78 -2.82
CA ILE A 77 0.78 22.97 -3.82
C ILE A 77 1.08 21.48 -3.72
N PHE A 78 2.30 21.10 -3.33
CA PHE A 78 2.68 19.70 -3.17
C PHE A 78 1.89 19.05 -2.03
N GLN A 79 1.80 19.70 -0.86
CA GLN A 79 0.99 19.24 0.27
C GLN A 79 -0.49 19.18 -0.06
N LEU A 80 -1.01 20.14 -0.84
CA LEU A 80 -2.38 20.11 -1.33
C LEU A 80 -2.65 18.89 -2.22
N LEU A 81 -1.78 18.63 -3.20
CA LEU A 81 -1.91 17.48 -4.11
C LEU A 81 -1.76 16.14 -3.38
N GLN A 82 -0.81 16.05 -2.44
CA GLN A 82 -0.66 14.88 -1.57
C GLN A 82 -1.95 14.63 -0.78
N ARG A 83 -2.52 15.67 -0.17
CA ARG A 83 -3.77 15.56 0.57
C ARG A 83 -4.96 15.12 -0.30
N LEU A 84 -5.04 15.65 -1.52
CA LEU A 84 -6.06 15.24 -2.49
C LEU A 84 -5.92 13.75 -2.81
N MET A 85 -4.71 13.28 -3.09
CA MET A 85 -4.41 11.88 -3.37
C MET A 85 -4.77 10.99 -2.18
N GLU A 86 -4.35 11.34 -0.96
CA GLU A 86 -4.71 10.61 0.27
C GLU A 86 -6.22 10.50 0.46
N THR A 87 -6.95 11.59 0.23
CA THR A 87 -8.41 11.63 0.38
C THR A 87 -9.11 10.72 -0.62
N MET A 88 -8.68 10.77 -1.90
CA MET A 88 -9.20 9.91 -2.96
C MET A 88 -8.88 8.44 -2.69
N SER A 89 -7.62 8.12 -2.38
CA SER A 89 -7.18 6.77 -2.06
C SER A 89 -8.00 6.22 -0.90
N HIS A 90 -8.15 6.96 0.20
CA HIS A 90 -8.96 6.54 1.34
C HIS A 90 -10.39 6.20 0.93
N HIS A 91 -11.06 7.07 0.16
CA HIS A 91 -12.44 6.80 -0.29
C HIS A 91 -12.54 5.53 -1.15
N LEU A 92 -11.60 5.32 -2.07
CA LEU A 92 -11.56 4.12 -2.92
C LEU A 92 -11.25 2.83 -2.14
N SER A 93 -10.58 2.96 -1.00
CA SER A 93 -10.11 1.82 -0.21
C SER A 93 -11.17 1.27 0.73
N LEU A 94 -12.02 2.15 1.29
CA LEU A 94 -13.02 1.77 2.28
C LEU A 94 -13.90 0.61 1.82
N THR A 95 -14.33 0.64 0.56
CA THR A 95 -15.17 -0.43 -0.01
C THR A 95 -14.38 -1.70 -0.30
N LYS A 96 -13.14 -1.58 -0.79
CA LYS A 96 -12.31 -2.71 -1.21
C LYS A 96 -11.73 -3.51 -0.05
N ILE A 97 -11.34 -2.82 1.02
CA ILE A 97 -10.82 -3.44 2.24
C ILE A 97 -11.88 -4.37 2.86
N GLN A 98 -13.15 -3.94 2.85
CA GLN A 98 -14.27 -4.71 3.39
C GLN A 98 -14.59 -5.99 2.62
N GLU A 99 -14.02 -6.17 1.42
CA GLU A 99 -14.21 -7.40 0.63
C GLU A 99 -13.32 -8.56 1.10
N ALA A 100 -12.31 -8.28 1.94
CA ALA A 100 -11.43 -9.30 2.51
C ALA A 100 -12.16 -10.13 3.58
N ASP A 101 -11.85 -11.43 3.63
CA ASP A 101 -12.46 -12.33 4.63
C ASP A 101 -11.92 -12.09 6.04
N TYR A 102 -10.64 -11.74 6.13
CA TYR A 102 -9.96 -11.40 7.37
C TYR A 102 -9.10 -10.17 7.15
N ILE A 103 -9.23 -9.18 8.03
CA ILE A 103 -8.43 -7.94 7.99
C ILE A 103 -7.57 -7.89 9.24
N LEU A 104 -6.25 -7.97 9.04
CA LEU A 104 -5.27 -7.69 10.09
C LEU A 104 -4.91 -6.21 10.02
N ARG A 105 -5.42 -5.42 10.96
CA ARG A 105 -5.04 -4.01 11.08
C ARG A 105 -3.73 -3.87 11.84
N VAL A 106 -2.80 -3.10 11.27
CA VAL A 106 -1.53 -2.76 11.92
C VAL A 106 -1.46 -1.24 12.01
N ASP A 107 -1.45 -0.71 13.23
CA ASP A 107 -1.28 0.72 13.45
C ASP A 107 0.19 1.11 13.25
N VAL A 108 0.47 1.90 12.23
CA VAL A 108 1.80 2.37 11.86
C VAL A 108 1.83 3.90 11.97
N PRO A 109 2.29 4.46 13.10
CA PRO A 109 2.26 5.90 13.36
C PRO A 109 3.43 6.65 12.67
N TYR A 110 3.93 6.12 11.55
CA TYR A 110 5.07 6.68 10.82
C TYR A 110 4.65 7.09 9.42
N ASP A 111 5.37 8.06 8.84
CA ASP A 111 5.13 8.48 7.46
C ASP A 111 5.56 7.40 6.47
N SER A 112 4.83 7.28 5.36
CA SER A 112 5.13 6.31 4.30
C SER A 112 6.51 6.51 3.65
N LEU A 113 7.08 7.72 3.74
CA LEU A 113 8.40 8.06 3.21
C LEU A 113 9.50 8.01 4.28
N ASP A 114 9.19 7.70 5.55
CA ASP A 114 10.19 7.56 6.62
C ASP A 114 10.76 6.14 6.69
N PHE A 115 11.76 5.87 5.84
CA PHE A 115 12.45 4.58 5.78
C PHE A 115 13.36 4.30 6.98
N SER A 116 13.64 5.30 7.85
CA SER A 116 14.51 5.13 9.02
C SER A 116 13.88 4.26 10.10
N ARG A 117 12.55 4.07 10.06
CA ARG A 117 11.76 3.35 11.06
C ARG A 117 11.44 1.90 10.68
N SER A 118 12.03 1.38 9.61
CA SER A 118 11.75 0.02 9.10
C SER A 118 11.79 -1.07 10.18
N SER A 119 12.81 -1.08 11.03
CA SER A 119 12.94 -2.05 12.13
C SER A 119 11.79 -1.97 13.15
N THR A 120 11.32 -0.77 13.46
CA THR A 120 10.16 -0.56 14.33
C THR A 120 8.86 -0.98 13.66
N ILE A 121 8.69 -0.65 12.37
CA ILE A 121 7.50 -1.01 11.58
C ILE A 121 7.35 -2.54 11.47
N ILE A 122 8.47 -3.26 11.27
CA ILE A 122 8.47 -4.73 11.27
C ILE A 122 7.95 -5.27 12.61
N LYS A 123 8.46 -4.75 13.74
CA LYS A 123 8.02 -5.17 15.08
C LYS A 123 6.53 -4.90 15.32
N LEU A 124 5.98 -3.81 14.76
CA LEU A 124 4.54 -3.52 14.85
C LEU A 124 3.72 -4.59 14.12
N GLY A 125 4.15 -5.01 12.93
CA GLY A 125 3.52 -6.09 12.18
C GLY A 125 3.62 -7.44 12.89
N GLU A 126 4.79 -7.76 13.46
CA GLU A 126 4.99 -8.97 14.27
C GLU A 126 4.06 -8.99 15.48
N LYS A 127 4.02 -7.88 16.24
CA LYS A 127 3.14 -7.74 17.40
C LYS A 127 1.67 -7.91 17.02
N ALA A 128 1.20 -7.21 16.00
CA ALA A 128 -0.19 -7.30 15.55
C ALA A 128 -0.56 -8.73 15.12
N THR A 129 0.35 -9.43 14.43
CA THR A 129 0.15 -10.83 14.03
C THR A 129 0.11 -11.74 15.26
N GLN A 130 1.00 -11.54 16.22
CA GLN A 130 1.09 -12.37 17.43
C GLN A 130 -0.14 -12.21 18.31
N GLU A 131 -0.67 -11.00 18.47
CA GLU A 131 -1.91 -10.72 19.21
C GLU A 131 -3.14 -11.36 18.57
N ASN A 132 -3.10 -11.59 17.25
CA ASN A 132 -4.19 -12.16 16.47
C ASN A 132 -3.95 -13.62 16.02
N ILE A 133 -2.89 -14.27 16.50
CA ILE A 133 -2.42 -15.55 15.94
C ILE A 133 -3.48 -16.65 16.04
N ASN A 134 -4.25 -16.67 17.13
CA ASN A 134 -5.29 -17.68 17.35
C ASN A 134 -6.46 -17.50 16.37
N GLN A 135 -6.84 -16.26 16.09
CA GLN A 135 -7.88 -15.92 15.12
C GLN A 135 -7.41 -16.22 13.70
N ILE A 136 -6.16 -15.89 13.36
CA ILE A 136 -5.56 -16.19 12.06
C ILE A 136 -5.50 -17.70 11.83
N ARG A 137 -5.07 -18.49 12.82
CA ARG A 137 -5.04 -19.96 12.72
C ARG A 137 -6.43 -20.54 12.47
N ARG A 138 -7.43 -20.12 13.25
CA ARG A 138 -8.84 -20.51 13.04
C ARG A 138 -9.32 -20.12 11.65
N PHE A 139 -9.02 -18.91 11.18
CA PHE A 139 -9.37 -18.45 9.84
C PHE A 139 -8.72 -19.33 8.74
N LEU A 140 -7.47 -19.73 8.92
CA LEU A 140 -6.73 -20.56 7.97
C LEU A 140 -7.06 -22.06 8.07
N ASN A 141 -7.84 -22.49 9.07
CA ASN A 141 -8.04 -23.90 9.44
C ASN A 141 -6.73 -24.63 9.79
N LEU A 142 -5.82 -23.93 10.48
CA LEU A 142 -4.59 -24.47 11.08
C LEU A 142 -4.79 -24.69 12.59
#